data_AF-A0A7W1TI14-F1
#
_entry.id   AF-A0A7W1TI14-F1
#
_cell.length_a   1.000
_cell.length_b   1.000
_cell.length_c   1.000
_cell.angle_alpha   90.00
_cell.angle_beta   90.00
_cell.angle_gamma   90.00
#
_symmetry.space_group_name_H-M   'P 1'
#
loop_
_entity.id
_entity.type
_entity.pdbx_description
1 polymer ?
#
loop_
_entity_poly.entity_id
_entity_poly.type
_entity_poly.pdbx_seq_one_letter_code
_entity_poly.pdbx_strand_id
1 'polypeptide(L)'
;MEQPQLRASLERLDTELSETTADEQERQAVLSNVHSDVQQLLAEPVAEQEDRHRSLRQQLIAAIPTFEATHPILTTTMIEVIDMLDRMGL
;
A
#
# COMPACT_ATOMS: atom_id res chain seq x y z
N MET A 1 13.12 -16.38 -1.85
CA MET A 1 11.74 -16.94 -1.80
C MET A 1 10.78 -15.91 -1.20
N GLU A 2 10.96 -14.62 -1.49
CA GLU A 2 10.25 -13.52 -0.80
C GLU A 2 8.87 -13.16 -1.36
N GLN A 3 8.50 -13.68 -2.53
CA GLN A 3 7.24 -13.34 -3.23
C GLN A 3 5.93 -13.63 -2.44
N PRO A 4 5.76 -14.74 -1.69
CA PRO A 4 4.50 -15.02 -1.00
C PRO A 4 4.25 -14.08 0.18
N GLN A 5 5.31 -13.57 0.82
CA GLN A 5 5.16 -12.65 1.96
C GLN A 5 4.77 -11.25 1.49
N LEU A 6 5.36 -10.75 0.38
CA LEU A 6 4.96 -9.46 -0.19
C LEU A 6 3.49 -9.49 -0.62
N ARG A 7 3.07 -10.56 -1.29
CA ARG A 7 1.68 -10.74 -1.73
C ARG A 7 0.73 -10.71 -0.53
N ALA A 8 1.04 -11.44 0.55
CA ALA A 8 0.22 -11.44 1.76
C ALA A 8 0.12 -10.05 2.42
N SER A 9 1.22 -9.29 2.44
CA SER A 9 1.22 -7.91 2.95
C SER A 9 0.38 -6.97 2.08
N LEU A 10 0.45 -7.12 0.76
CA LEU A 10 -0.38 -6.36 -0.19
C LEU A 10 -1.87 -6.72 -0.06
N GLU A 11 -2.22 -7.99 0.10
CA GLU A 11 -3.60 -8.45 0.35
C GLU A 11 -4.15 -7.91 1.68
N ARG A 12 -3.31 -7.83 2.71
CA ARG A 12 -3.68 -7.22 3.98
C ARG A 12 -3.92 -5.72 3.84
N LEU A 13 -3.04 -5.02 3.11
CA LEU A 13 -3.22 -3.60 2.82
C LEU A 13 -4.51 -3.34 2.02
N ASP A 14 -4.80 -4.17 1.00
CA ASP A 14 -6.04 -4.11 0.21
C ASP A 14 -7.30 -4.23 1.07
N THR A 15 -7.27 -5.16 2.04
CA THR A 15 -8.36 -5.37 3.00
C THR A 15 -8.56 -4.13 3.88
N GLU A 16 -7.49 -3.61 4.48
CA GLU A 16 -7.54 -2.42 5.35
C GLU A 16 -8.00 -1.17 4.58
N LEU A 17 -7.58 -1.02 3.31
CA LEU A 17 -8.02 0.06 2.43
C LEU A 17 -9.52 -0.05 2.10
N SER A 18 -10.03 -1.26 1.89
CA SER A 18 -11.45 -1.52 1.62
C SER A 18 -12.33 -1.28 2.84
N GLU A 19 -11.83 -1.56 4.04
CA GLU A 19 -12.54 -1.31 5.31
C GLU A 19 -12.45 0.17 5.74
N THR A 20 -11.40 0.88 5.29
CA THR A 20 -11.22 2.30 5.61
C THR A 20 -12.15 3.17 4.78
N THR A 21 -13.19 3.71 5.42
CA THR A 21 -14.01 4.78 4.84
C THR A 21 -13.38 6.13 5.20
N ALA A 22 -12.99 6.92 4.21
CA ALA A 22 -12.53 8.30 4.43
C ALA A 22 -13.62 9.31 4.13
N ASP A 23 -13.91 10.20 5.08
CA ASP A 23 -14.97 11.20 4.93
C ASP A 23 -14.63 12.40 4.02
N GLU A 24 -13.35 12.64 3.78
CA GLU A 24 -12.86 13.80 3.01
C GLU A 24 -12.52 13.38 1.58
N GLN A 25 -12.93 14.17 0.58
CA GLN A 25 -12.74 13.82 -0.84
C GLN A 25 -11.26 13.63 -1.20
N GLU A 26 -10.37 14.43 -0.60
CA GLU A 26 -8.93 14.29 -0.79
C GLU A 26 -8.40 12.96 -0.24
N ARG A 27 -8.84 12.58 0.97
CA ARG A 27 -8.49 11.28 1.57
C ARG A 27 -9.04 10.11 0.77
N GLN A 28 -10.26 10.24 0.24
CA GLN A 28 -10.88 9.20 -0.59
C GLN A 28 -10.14 9.02 -1.93
N ALA A 29 -9.66 10.10 -2.53
CA ALA A 29 -8.84 10.03 -3.74
C ALA A 29 -7.50 9.32 -3.46
N VAL A 30 -6.83 9.64 -2.35
CA VAL A 30 -5.59 8.98 -1.94
C VAL A 30 -5.82 7.48 -1.70
N LEU A 31 -6.85 7.10 -0.95
CA LEU A 31 -7.19 5.68 -0.73
C LEU A 31 -7.47 4.95 -2.04
N SER A 32 -8.23 5.55 -2.95
CA SER A 32 -8.59 4.94 -4.23
C SER A 32 -7.36 4.70 -5.10
N ASN A 33 -6.41 5.64 -5.11
CA ASN A 33 -5.16 5.50 -5.86
C ASN A 33 -4.30 4.37 -5.28
N VAL A 34 -4.09 4.36 -3.96
CA VAL A 34 -3.29 3.31 -3.30
C VAL A 34 -3.94 1.93 -3.50
N HIS A 35 -5.26 1.83 -3.39
CA HIS A 35 -6.00 0.59 -3.61
C HIS A 35 -5.85 0.09 -5.06
N SER A 36 -6.01 0.98 -6.05
CA SER A 36 -5.80 0.64 -7.46
C SER A 36 -4.37 0.13 -7.71
N ASP A 37 -3.36 0.79 -7.16
CA ASP A 37 -1.97 0.38 -7.34
C ASP A 37 -1.69 -0.99 -6.69
N VAL A 38 -2.21 -1.24 -5.49
CA VAL A 38 -2.11 -2.55 -4.82
C VAL A 38 -2.77 -3.66 -5.65
N GLN A 39 -3.98 -3.42 -6.18
CA GLN A 39 -4.67 -4.41 -7.02
C GLN A 39 -3.92 -4.73 -8.30
N GLN A 40 -3.31 -3.72 -8.94
CA GLN A 40 -2.46 -3.93 -10.11
C GLN A 40 -1.22 -4.75 -9.78
N LEU A 41 -0.60 -4.51 -8.62
CA LEU A 41 0.55 -5.30 -8.17
C LEU A 41 0.18 -6.76 -7.89
N LEU A 42 -1.02 -7.01 -7.37
CA LEU A 42 -1.53 -8.37 -7.14
C LEU A 42 -1.89 -9.11 -8.44
N ALA A 43 -2.22 -8.37 -9.51
CA ALA A 43 -2.68 -8.92 -10.80
C ALA A 43 -1.53 -9.31 -11.75
N GLU A 44 -0.41 -8.59 -11.73
CA GLU A 44 0.73 -8.81 -12.63
C GLU A 44 1.90 -9.53 -11.91
N PRO A 45 2.76 -10.28 -12.63
CA PRO A 45 3.92 -10.95 -12.03
C PRO A 45 5.08 -9.96 -11.73
N VAL A 46 5.72 -10.17 -10.57
CA VAL A 46 6.76 -9.32 -9.93
C VAL A 46 7.95 -8.95 -10.83
N ALA A 47 8.25 -9.74 -11.86
CA ALA A 47 9.43 -9.55 -12.71
C ALA A 47 9.42 -8.24 -13.54
N GLU A 48 8.28 -7.56 -13.65
CA GLU A 48 8.12 -6.31 -14.43
C GLU A 48 7.57 -5.15 -13.58
N GLN A 49 7.64 -5.25 -12.24
CA GLN A 49 6.92 -4.36 -11.33
C GLN A 49 7.81 -3.47 -10.43
N GLU A 50 9.14 -3.46 -10.60
CA GLU A 50 10.05 -2.66 -9.74
C GLU A 50 9.67 -1.17 -9.69
N ASP A 51 9.44 -0.54 -10.86
CA ASP A 51 9.03 0.87 -10.93
C ASP A 51 7.70 1.12 -10.20
N ARG A 52 6.76 0.18 -10.30
CA ARG A 52 5.46 0.29 -9.61
C ARG A 52 5.58 0.08 -8.11
N HIS A 53 6.45 -0.83 -7.66
CA HIS A 53 6.73 -1.03 -6.24
C HIS A 53 7.32 0.24 -5.63
N ARG A 54 8.24 0.90 -6.34
CA ARG A 54 8.81 2.18 -5.92
C ARG A 54 7.77 3.31 -5.91
N SER A 55 6.88 3.37 -6.91
CA SER A 55 5.77 4.34 -6.91
C SER A 55 4.80 4.10 -5.76
N LEU A 56 4.39 2.85 -5.50
CA LEU A 56 3.52 2.51 -4.38
C LEU A 56 4.17 2.90 -3.05
N ARG A 57 5.46 2.58 -2.86
CA ARG A 57 6.22 2.99 -1.68
C ARG A 57 6.16 4.50 -1.44
N GLN A 58 6.38 5.30 -2.48
CA GLN A 58 6.29 6.76 -2.39
C GLN A 58 4.88 7.24 -2.03
N GLN A 59 3.84 6.63 -2.62
CA GLN A 59 2.45 6.96 -2.29
C GLN A 59 2.10 6.62 -0.85
N LEU A 60 2.52 5.45 -0.34
CA LEU A 60 2.29 5.05 1.04
C LEU A 60 2.97 6.02 2.02
N ILE A 61 4.21 6.42 1.75
CA ILE A 61 4.93 7.42 2.56
C ILE A 61 4.18 8.75 2.58
N ALA A 62 3.64 9.19 1.43
CA ALA A 62 2.86 10.42 1.33
C ALA A 62 1.47 10.31 2.00
N ALA A 63 0.88 9.11 2.06
CA ALA A 63 -0.44 8.87 2.64
C ALA A 63 -0.40 8.77 4.18
N ILE A 64 0.67 8.26 4.77
CA ILE A 64 0.83 8.13 6.24
C ILE A 64 0.38 9.37 7.04
N PRO A 65 0.89 10.60 6.78
CA PRO A 65 0.50 11.77 7.58
C PRO A 65 -0.98 12.13 7.46
N THR A 66 -1.64 11.69 6.38
CA THR A 66 -3.07 11.93 6.14
C THR A 66 -3.97 11.00 6.97
N PHE A 67 -3.48 9.81 7.30
CA PHE A 67 -4.24 8.76 7.98
C PHE A 67 -3.75 8.44 9.40
N GLU A 68 -2.58 8.92 9.82
CA GLU A 68 -1.99 8.59 11.13
C GLU A 68 -2.89 8.98 12.32
N ALA A 69 -3.65 10.07 12.19
CA ALA A 69 -4.49 10.59 13.27
C ALA A 69 -5.86 9.88 13.37
N THR A 70 -6.39 9.41 12.24
CA THR A 70 -7.76 8.85 12.16
C THR A 70 -7.80 7.35 11.95
N HIS A 71 -6.78 6.77 11.30
CA HIS A 71 -6.69 5.35 10.93
C HIS A 71 -5.30 4.79 11.29
N PRO A 72 -5.01 4.58 12.60
CA PRO A 72 -3.71 4.11 13.05
C PRO A 72 -3.38 2.68 12.59
N ILE A 73 -4.40 1.83 12.41
CA ILE A 73 -4.23 0.46 11.91
C ILE A 73 -3.77 0.48 10.45
N LEU A 74 -4.48 1.23 9.59
CA LEU A 74 -4.09 1.43 8.19
C LEU A 74 -2.66 1.95 8.09
N THR A 75 -2.32 2.97 8.89
CA THR A 75 -0.98 3.56 8.92
C THR A 75 0.10 2.54 9.29
N THR A 76 -0.19 1.67 10.26
CA THR A 76 0.72 0.58 10.65
C THR A 76 0.94 -0.39 9.48
N THR A 77 -0.14 -0.80 8.81
CA THR A 77 -0.07 -1.70 7.65
C THR A 77 0.71 -1.06 6.48
N MET A 78 0.54 0.25 6.24
CA MET A 78 1.32 0.99 5.23
C MET A 78 2.82 0.93 5.54
N ILE A 79 3.21 1.13 6.81
CA ILE A 79 4.61 1.06 7.25
C ILE A 79 5.16 -0.36 7.07
N GLU A 80 4.41 -1.40 7.45
CA GLU A 80 4.82 -2.79 7.26
C GLU A 80 5.10 -3.12 5.78
N VAL A 81 4.26 -2.62 4.88
CA VAL A 81 4.46 -2.80 3.43
C VAL A 81 5.69 -2.03 2.94
N ILE A 82 5.92 -0.80 3.40
CA ILE A 82 7.13 -0.04 3.06
C ILE A 82 8.39 -0.78 3.51
N ASP A 83 8.42 -1.27 4.76
CA ASP A 83 9.55 -2.03 5.29
C ASP A 83 9.79 -3.33 4.49
N MET A 84 8.72 -3.97 4.02
CA MET A 84 8.79 -5.15 3.17
C MET A 84 9.43 -4.82 1.82
N LEU A 85 9.03 -3.71 1.18
CA LEU A 85 9.59 -3.24 -0.08
C LEU A 85 11.08 -2.85 0.08
N ASP A 86 11.44 -2.15 1.16
CA ASP A 86 12.81 -1.77 1.47
C ASP A 86 13.72 -3.01 1.66
N ARG A 87 13.22 -4.06 2.32
CA ARG A 87 13.96 -5.33 2.47
C ARG A 87 14.24 -6.02 1.14
N MET A 88 13.40 -5.81 0.14
CA MET A 88 13.57 -6.34 -1.22
C MET A 88 14.48 -5.46 -2.08
N GLY A 89 14.91 -4.30 -1.58
CA GLY A 89 15.78 -3.35 -2.29
C GLY A 89 15.03 -2.45 -3.28
N LEU A 90 13.73 -2.24 -3.09
CA LEU A 90 12.83 -1.53 -4.02
C LEU A 90 12.51 -0.09 -3.59
#